data_AF-A0A4P6ZKV5-F1
#
_entry.id   AF-A0A4P6ZKV5-F1
#
_cell.length_a   1.000
_cell.length_b   1.000
_cell.length_c   1.000
_cell.angle_alpha   90.00
_cell.angle_beta   90.00
_cell.angle_gamma   90.00
#
_symmetry.space_group_name_H-M   'P 1'
#
loop_
_entity.id
_entity.type
_entity.pdbx_description
1 polymer ?
#
loop_
_entity_poly.entity_id
_entity_poly.type
_entity_poly.pdbx_seq_one_letter_code
_entity_poly.pdbx_strand_id
1 'polypeptide(L)'
;MVATMIIDDVINDLVAFAKRHHIIIKFLKMPSGMRSLAFIKQKFIIINTNCPESQLPFKIAHELGHVLLESDDRIFHSKSMDNRFSSEGTANDVALHLLIKFYLDECEEYNLNSVQPIMEQLHIAPKFLAKVQRITKECLTH
;
A
#
# COMPACT_ATOMS: atom_id res chain seq x y z
N MET A 1 11.56 -17.86 10.30
CA MET A 1 10.11 -17.60 10.41
C MET A 1 9.83 -16.14 10.79
N VAL A 2 10.59 -15.17 10.29
CA VAL A 2 10.44 -13.75 10.67
C VAL A 2 9.67 -12.96 9.59
N ALA A 3 9.92 -13.24 8.31
CA ALA A 3 9.30 -12.51 7.19
C ALA A 3 7.78 -12.71 7.07
N THR A 4 7.26 -13.90 7.42
CA THR A 4 5.81 -14.17 7.35
C THR A 4 5.02 -13.38 8.39
N MET A 5 5.59 -13.14 9.57
CA MET A 5 4.92 -12.37 10.63
C MET A 5 4.72 -10.90 10.20
N ILE A 6 5.76 -10.28 9.65
CA ILE A 6 5.71 -8.87 9.20
C ILE A 6 4.65 -8.64 8.10
N ILE A 7 4.45 -9.59 7.19
CA ILE A 7 3.45 -9.45 6.13
C ILE A 7 2.02 -9.45 6.70
N ASP A 8 1.73 -10.37 7.62
CA ASP A 8 0.43 -10.45 8.26
C ASP A 8 0.15 -9.19 9.09
N ASP A 9 1.15 -8.68 9.80
CA ASP A 9 1.06 -7.45 10.59
C ASP A 9 0.78 -6.23 9.69
N VAL A 10 1.50 -6.09 8.57
CA VAL A 10 1.24 -5.02 7.59
C VAL A 10 -0.16 -5.13 6.99
N ILE A 11 -0.65 -6.34 6.70
CA ILE A 11 -2.02 -6.53 6.21
C ILE A 11 -3.05 -6.11 7.28
N ASN A 12 -2.83 -6.52 8.53
CA ASN A 12 -3.68 -6.15 9.65
C ASN A 12 -3.75 -4.63 9.83
N ASP A 13 -2.61 -3.94 9.69
CA ASP A 13 -2.53 -2.49 9.74
C ASP A 13 -3.25 -1.80 8.59
N LEU A 14 -3.12 -2.32 7.37
CA LEU A 14 -3.90 -1.82 6.22
C LEU A 14 -5.41 -1.98 6.45
N VAL A 15 -5.84 -3.11 7.01
CA VAL A 15 -7.26 -3.36 7.35
C VAL A 15 -7.73 -2.42 8.47
N ALA A 16 -6.92 -2.25 9.52
CA ALA A 16 -7.22 -1.34 10.62
C ALA A 16 -7.29 0.11 10.15
N PHE A 17 -6.36 0.52 9.28
CA PHE A 17 -6.36 1.82 8.62
C PHE A 17 -7.63 2.03 7.80
N ALA A 18 -7.98 1.09 6.92
CA ALA A 18 -9.21 1.15 6.13
C ALA A 18 -10.44 1.34 7.02
N LYS A 19 -10.53 0.57 8.11
CA LYS A 19 -11.62 0.69 9.10
C LYS A 19 -11.70 2.07 9.74
N ARG A 20 -10.56 2.65 10.15
CA ARG A 20 -10.49 4.03 10.70
C ARG A 20 -10.95 5.08 9.68
N HIS A 21 -10.72 4.84 8.39
CA HIS A 21 -11.14 5.72 7.30
C HIS A 21 -12.55 5.42 6.75
N HIS A 22 -13.31 4.53 7.42
CA HIS A 22 -14.63 4.07 7.00
C HIS A 22 -14.64 3.45 5.59
N ILE A 23 -13.56 2.74 5.25
CA ILE A 23 -13.43 1.98 4.01
C ILE A 23 -13.71 0.51 4.31
N ILE A 24 -14.63 -0.09 3.56
CA ILE A 24 -14.99 -1.49 3.67
C ILE A 24 -14.10 -2.31 2.73
N ILE A 25 -13.46 -3.35 3.27
CA ILE A 25 -12.67 -4.32 2.50
C ILE A 25 -13.42 -5.65 2.41
N LYS A 26 -13.52 -6.23 1.20
CA LYS A 26 -13.97 -7.60 1.00
C LYS A 26 -12.92 -8.41 0.26
N PHE A 27 -12.55 -9.54 0.84
CA PHE A 27 -11.68 -10.53 0.22
C PHE A 27 -12.54 -11.56 -0.51
N LEU A 28 -12.36 -11.69 -1.83
CA LEU A 28 -13.10 -12.62 -2.66
C LEU A 28 -12.16 -13.41 -3.55
N LYS A 29 -12.40 -14.72 -3.68
CA LYS A 29 -11.71 -15.54 -4.68
C LYS A 29 -12.37 -15.32 -6.04
N MET A 30 -11.75 -14.49 -6.88
CA MET A 30 -12.24 -14.17 -8.22
C MET A 30 -11.46 -14.96 -9.28
N PRO A 31 -11.89 -15.01 -10.55
CA PRO A 31 -11.13 -15.66 -11.61
C PRO A 31 -9.67 -15.19 -11.68
N SER A 32 -8.78 -16.11 -12.09
CA SER A 32 -7.35 -15.79 -12.26
C SER A 32 -7.18 -14.69 -13.30
N GLY A 33 -6.30 -13.72 -13.03
CA GLY A 33 -6.09 -12.55 -13.89
C GLY A 33 -7.11 -11.42 -13.70
N MET A 34 -8.20 -11.63 -12.95
CA MET A 34 -9.11 -10.55 -12.58
C MET A 34 -8.45 -9.61 -11.57
N ARG A 35 -8.54 -8.30 -11.81
CA ARG A 35 -7.98 -7.29 -10.90
C ARG A 35 -8.84 -7.14 -9.65
N SER A 36 -8.23 -6.58 -8.61
CA SER A 36 -8.97 -6.03 -7.47
C SER A 36 -9.72 -4.78 -7.93
N LEU A 37 -10.72 -4.36 -7.17
CA LEU A 37 -11.66 -3.31 -7.58
C LEU A 37 -11.86 -2.31 -6.45
N ALA A 38 -11.85 -1.03 -6.79
CA ALA A 38 -12.24 0.06 -5.91
C ALA A 38 -13.55 0.71 -6.37
N PHE A 39 -14.51 0.80 -5.45
CA PHE A 39 -15.77 1.50 -5.58
C PHE A 39 -15.69 2.78 -4.75
N ILE A 40 -15.09 3.80 -5.36
CA ILE A 40 -14.62 5.03 -4.72
C ILE A 40 -15.74 5.73 -3.93
N LYS A 41 -16.88 5.99 -4.58
CA LYS A 41 -18.03 6.69 -3.95
C LYS A 41 -18.62 5.94 -2.77
N GLN A 42 -18.46 4.62 -2.74
CA GLN A 42 -18.99 3.74 -1.70
C GLN A 42 -17.95 3.46 -0.60
N LYS A 43 -16.73 3.99 -0.71
CA LYS A 43 -15.58 3.65 0.15
C LYS A 43 -15.46 2.14 0.34
N PHE A 44 -15.44 1.42 -0.77
CA PHE A 44 -15.52 -0.04 -0.77
C PHE A 44 -14.49 -0.62 -1.73
N ILE A 45 -13.71 -1.60 -1.28
CA ILE A 45 -12.73 -2.30 -2.12
C ILE A 45 -12.94 -3.81 -2.07
N ILE A 46 -12.71 -4.45 -3.21
CA ILE A 46 -12.71 -5.90 -3.36
C ILE A 46 -11.28 -6.34 -3.70
N ILE A 47 -10.72 -7.20 -2.86
CA ILE A 47 -9.41 -7.79 -3.04
C ILE A 47 -9.58 -9.19 -3.62
N ASN A 48 -9.04 -9.39 -4.83
CA ASN A 48 -8.98 -10.72 -5.43
C ASN A 48 -7.90 -11.55 -4.74
N THR A 49 -8.32 -12.57 -4.00
CA THR A 49 -7.42 -13.49 -3.29
C THR A 49 -6.92 -14.66 -4.15
N ASN A 50 -7.30 -14.71 -5.42
CA ASN A 50 -6.75 -15.66 -6.39
C ASN A 50 -5.43 -15.15 -6.99
N CYS A 51 -4.48 -14.83 -6.12
CA CYS A 51 -3.11 -14.44 -6.44
C CYS A 51 -2.17 -14.93 -5.33
N PRO A 52 -0.83 -14.91 -5.53
CA PRO A 52 0.10 -15.17 -4.44
C PRO A 52 -0.17 -14.24 -3.26
N GLU A 53 -0.15 -14.80 -2.05
CA GLU A 53 -0.42 -14.10 -0.79
C GLU A 53 0.50 -12.90 -0.58
N SER A 54 1.75 -13.03 -1.00
CA SER A 54 2.73 -11.97 -0.94
C SER A 54 2.41 -10.73 -1.78
N GLN A 55 1.47 -10.82 -2.73
CA GLN A 55 1.00 -9.66 -3.50
C GLN A 55 -0.17 -8.94 -2.82
N LEU A 56 -0.78 -9.55 -1.78
CA LEU A 56 -1.93 -8.97 -1.10
C LEU A 56 -1.63 -7.61 -0.46
N PRO A 57 -0.50 -7.37 0.23
CA PRO A 57 -0.21 -6.07 0.82
C PRO A 57 -0.28 -4.96 -0.22
N PHE A 58 0.41 -5.15 -1.35
CA PHE A 58 0.42 -4.16 -2.43
C PHE A 58 -0.95 -3.94 -3.06
N LYS A 59 -1.72 -5.01 -3.30
CA LYS A 59 -3.07 -4.90 -3.87
C LYS A 59 -4.01 -4.16 -2.92
N ILE A 60 -3.99 -4.48 -1.63
CA ILE A 60 -4.80 -3.80 -0.62
C ILE A 60 -4.44 -2.32 -0.59
N ALA A 61 -3.15 -1.98 -0.45
CA ALA A 61 -2.68 -0.62 -0.38
C ALA A 61 -2.99 0.19 -1.66
N HIS A 62 -2.91 -0.45 -2.84
CA HIS A 62 -3.26 0.15 -4.13
C HIS A 62 -4.75 0.51 -4.23
N GLU A 63 -5.65 -0.43 -3.90
CA GLU A 63 -7.09 -0.14 -3.94
C GLU A 63 -7.49 0.89 -2.86
N LEU A 64 -6.83 0.88 -1.70
CA LEU A 64 -6.99 1.97 -0.71
C LEU A 64 -6.55 3.31 -1.30
N GLY A 65 -5.46 3.35 -2.06
CA GLY A 65 -5.02 4.53 -2.77
C GLY A 65 -6.10 5.13 -3.66
N HIS A 66 -6.79 4.32 -4.47
CA HIS A 66 -7.91 4.78 -5.29
C HIS A 66 -9.03 5.45 -4.48
N VAL A 67 -9.37 4.89 -3.32
CA VAL A 67 -10.43 5.45 -2.46
C VAL A 67 -9.97 6.72 -1.76
N LEU A 68 -8.73 6.77 -1.25
CA LEU A 68 -8.20 7.90 -0.48
C LEU A 68 -8.04 9.16 -1.33
N LEU A 69 -7.56 9.02 -2.56
CA LEU A 69 -7.27 10.15 -3.44
C LEU A 69 -8.50 10.98 -3.83
N GLU A 70 -9.68 10.36 -3.84
CA GLU A 70 -10.94 11.01 -4.18
C GLU A 70 -11.78 11.37 -2.94
N SER A 71 -11.38 10.89 -1.75
CA SER A 71 -12.15 11.10 -0.52
C SER A 71 -11.60 12.18 0.42
N ASP A 72 -10.35 12.65 0.24
CA ASP A 72 -9.83 13.81 0.98
C ASP A 72 -8.55 14.40 0.35
N ASP A 73 -8.59 15.67 -0.06
CA ASP A 73 -7.43 16.45 -0.53
C ASP A 73 -6.34 16.64 0.55
N ARG A 74 -6.66 16.36 1.83
CA ARG A 74 -5.80 16.65 2.99
C ARG A 74 -4.90 15.51 3.44
N ILE A 75 -5.11 14.27 2.98
CA ILE A 75 -4.32 13.11 3.43
C ILE A 75 -2.93 13.09 2.78
N PHE A 76 -2.78 13.70 1.60
CA PHE A 76 -1.51 13.78 0.87
C PHE A 76 -1.21 15.21 0.45
N HIS A 77 -0.98 16.13 1.40
CA HIS A 77 -0.39 17.43 1.09
C HIS A 77 1.11 17.30 0.76
N SER A 78 1.41 16.62 -0.35
CA SER A 78 2.63 16.81 -1.11
C SER A 78 2.32 17.87 -2.18
N LYS A 79 2.97 19.03 -2.10
CA LYS A 79 2.77 20.22 -2.97
C LYS A 79 3.07 20.02 -4.48
N SER A 80 3.06 18.80 -5.00
CA SER A 80 3.46 18.48 -6.38
C SER A 80 2.49 17.58 -7.16
N MET A 81 1.30 17.29 -6.62
CA MET A 81 0.31 16.50 -7.34
C MET A 81 -0.54 17.39 -8.25
N ASP A 82 0.10 17.92 -9.30
CA ASP A 82 -0.61 18.44 -10.47
C ASP A 82 -1.53 17.34 -11.02
N ASN A 83 -2.79 17.71 -11.28
CA ASN A 83 -3.92 16.89 -11.74
C ASN A 83 -3.73 16.20 -13.13
N ARG A 84 -2.56 15.62 -13.41
CA ARG A 84 -2.23 14.98 -14.70
C ARG A 84 -1.60 13.59 -14.60
N PHE A 85 -1.54 13.00 -13.41
CA PHE A 85 -1.16 11.59 -13.26
C PHE A 85 -2.39 10.69 -13.40
N SER A 86 -2.30 9.64 -14.22
CA SER A 86 -3.31 8.59 -14.29
C SER A 86 -3.61 8.08 -12.87
N SER A 87 -4.89 7.92 -12.52
CA SER A 87 -5.35 7.39 -11.22
C SER A 87 -4.49 6.24 -10.67
N GLU A 88 -4.07 5.33 -11.56
CA GLU A 88 -3.21 4.18 -11.27
C GLU A 88 -1.81 4.53 -10.75
N GLY A 89 -1.16 5.54 -11.32
CA GLY A 89 0.19 5.96 -10.93
C GLY A 89 0.20 6.55 -9.53
N THR A 90 -0.81 7.38 -9.25
CA THR A 90 -1.01 7.99 -7.94
C THR A 90 -1.43 6.96 -6.90
N ALA A 91 -2.32 6.01 -7.24
CA ALA A 91 -2.68 4.91 -6.36
C ALA A 91 -1.47 4.05 -5.99
N ASN A 92 -0.55 3.79 -6.93
CA ASN A 92 0.72 3.13 -6.62
C ASN A 92 1.57 3.93 -5.63
N ASP A 93 1.61 5.26 -5.74
CA ASP A 93 2.40 6.09 -4.82
C ASP A 93 1.81 6.07 -3.41
N VAL A 94 0.49 6.20 -3.29
CA VAL A 94 -0.21 6.02 -2.01
C VAL A 94 0.05 4.64 -1.43
N ALA A 95 0.00 3.58 -2.25
CA ALA A 95 0.27 2.22 -1.82
C ALA A 95 1.66 2.09 -1.21
N LEU A 96 2.69 2.62 -1.89
CA LEU A 96 4.07 2.60 -1.40
C LEU A 96 4.20 3.37 -0.08
N HIS A 97 3.58 4.54 0.05
CA HIS A 97 3.60 5.31 1.29
C HIS A 97 2.98 4.54 2.47
N LEU A 98 1.81 3.93 2.29
CA LEU A 98 1.17 3.12 3.34
C LEU A 98 2.01 1.91 3.73
N LEU A 99 2.48 1.16 2.73
CA LEU A 99 3.26 -0.07 2.94
C LEU A 99 4.57 0.21 3.67
N ILE A 100 5.33 1.21 3.21
CA ILE A 100 6.61 1.56 3.81
C ILE A 100 6.38 2.06 5.24
N LYS A 101 5.34 2.87 5.47
CA LYS A 101 5.01 3.34 6.81
C LYS A 101 4.71 2.17 7.76
N PHE A 102 3.77 1.29 7.42
CA PHE A 102 3.41 0.18 8.31
C PHE A 102 4.56 -0.82 8.48
N TYR A 103 5.32 -1.10 7.42
CA TYR A 103 6.50 -1.95 7.54
C TYR A 103 7.54 -1.38 8.51
N LEU A 104 7.80 -0.07 8.45
CA LEU A 104 8.73 0.59 9.36
C LEU A 104 8.18 0.66 10.79
N ASP A 105 6.88 0.86 10.96
CA ASP A 105 6.23 0.88 12.27
C ASP A 105 6.34 -0.52 12.97
N GLU A 106 6.36 -1.62 12.20
CA GLU A 106 6.57 -2.99 12.69
C GLU A 106 8.05 -3.42 12.81
N CYS A 107 8.98 -2.68 12.20
CA CYS A 107 10.41 -3.01 12.23
C CYS A 107 11.13 -2.34 13.41
N GLU A 108 11.45 -3.11 14.45
CA GLU A 108 12.22 -2.61 15.60
C GLU A 108 13.62 -2.07 15.23
N GLU A 109 14.32 -2.72 14.30
CA GLU A 109 15.67 -2.33 13.85
C GLU A 109 15.75 -2.27 12.33
N TYR A 110 15.37 -1.13 11.74
CA TYR A 110 15.50 -0.92 10.30
C TYR A 110 16.90 -0.44 9.90
N ASN A 111 17.60 -1.21 9.07
CA ASN A 111 18.88 -0.79 8.50
C ASN A 111 18.68 0.25 7.38
N LEU A 112 18.97 1.51 7.71
CA LEU A 112 18.89 2.67 6.82
C LEU A 112 19.66 2.54 5.50
N ASN A 113 20.65 1.64 5.42
CA ASN A 113 21.52 1.50 4.26
C ASN A 113 20.92 0.64 3.14
N SER A 114 19.78 -0.01 3.35
CA SER A 114 19.17 -0.86 2.32
C SER A 114 17.65 -0.86 2.38
N VAL A 115 17.01 -0.72 1.22
CA VAL A 115 15.56 -0.93 1.03
C VAL A 115 15.20 -2.32 0.55
N GLN A 116 16.21 -3.19 0.35
CA GLN A 116 15.97 -4.56 -0.10
C GLN A 116 15.01 -5.35 0.81
N PRO A 117 15.11 -5.27 2.15
CA PRO A 117 14.18 -5.99 3.03
C PRO A 117 12.71 -5.60 2.77
N ILE A 118 12.43 -4.31 2.60
CA ILE A 118 11.08 -3.81 2.27
C ILE A 118 10.63 -4.40 0.93
N MET A 119 11.48 -4.29 -0.10
CA MET A 119 11.11 -4.71 -1.45
C MET A 119 10.88 -6.22 -1.56
N GLU A 120 11.74 -7.01 -0.92
CA GLU A 120 11.65 -8.47 -0.91
C GLU A 120 10.46 -8.96 -0.09
N GLN A 121 10.27 -8.46 1.13
CA GLN A 121 9.21 -8.95 2.02
C GLN A 121 7.82 -8.50 1.57
N LEU A 122 7.68 -7.29 1.04
CA LEU A 122 6.40 -6.78 0.52
C LEU A 122 6.21 -7.06 -0.97
N HIS A 123 7.13 -7.82 -1.58
CA HIS A 123 7.11 -8.19 -3.00
C HIS A 123 6.90 -6.98 -3.92
N ILE A 124 7.52 -5.86 -3.60
CA ILE A 124 7.45 -4.62 -4.38
C ILE A 124 8.31 -4.78 -5.64
N ALA A 125 7.69 -4.57 -6.81
CA ALA A 125 8.37 -4.73 -8.08
C ALA A 125 9.62 -3.83 -8.20
N PRO A 126 10.73 -4.30 -8.81
CA PRO A 126 11.99 -3.56 -8.93
C PRO A 126 11.86 -2.16 -9.56
N LYS A 127 10.86 -1.95 -10.42
CA LYS A 127 10.56 -0.65 -11.04
C LYS A 127 10.25 0.46 -10.02
N PHE A 128 9.90 0.11 -8.79
CA PHE A 128 9.61 1.07 -7.71
C PHE A 128 10.83 1.40 -6.84
N LEU A 129 12.02 0.83 -7.09
CA LEU A 129 13.22 0.99 -6.25
C LEU A 129 13.49 2.47 -5.89
N ALA A 130 13.56 3.35 -6.88
CA ALA A 130 13.84 4.77 -6.64
C ALA A 130 12.76 5.46 -5.79
N LYS A 131 11.48 5.04 -5.92
CA LYS A 131 10.39 5.57 -5.11
C LYS A 131 10.45 5.04 -3.68
N VAL A 132 10.72 3.75 -3.50
CA VAL A 132 10.91 3.15 -2.17
C VAL A 132 12.04 3.84 -1.42
N GLN A 133 13.21 4.01 -2.05
CA GLN A 133 14.34 4.74 -1.46
C GLN A 133 13.97 6.16 -1.00
N ARG A 134 13.24 6.91 -1.84
CA ARG A 134 12.79 8.26 -1.51
C ARG A 134 11.82 8.25 -0.33
N ILE A 135 10.76 7.44 -0.40
CA ILE A 135 9.69 7.40 0.61
C ILE A 135 10.21 6.89 1.95
N THR A 136 11.04 5.84 1.96
CA THR A 136 11.66 5.33 3.18
C THR A 136 12.44 6.44 3.88
N LYS A 137 13.24 7.23 3.14
CA LYS A 137 13.96 8.37 3.71
C LYS A 137 13.02 9.42 4.30
N GLU A 138 11.92 9.74 3.63
CA GLU A 138 10.90 10.70 4.12
C GLU A 138 10.25 10.22 5.43
N CYS A 139 9.91 8.93 5.52
CA CYS A 139 9.31 8.32 6.71
C CYS A 139 10.23 8.30 7.93
N LEU A 140 11.55 8.31 7.73
CA LEU A 140 12.55 8.25 8.81
C LEU A 140 13.00 9.62 9.31
N THR A 141 12.63 10.70 8.61
CA THR A 141 13.00 12.08 8.96
C THR A 141 11.93 12.82 9.78
N HIS A 142 10.84 12.15 10.13
CA HIS A 142 9.70 12.66 10.90
C HIS A 142 9.40 11.74 12.07
#